data_AF-A0A945C6W6-F1
#
_entry.id   AF-A0A945C6W6-F1
#
_cell.length_a   1.000
_cell.length_b   1.000
_cell.length_c   1.000
_cell.angle_alpha   90.00
_cell.angle_beta   90.00
_cell.angle_gamma   90.00
#
_symmetry.space_group_name_H-M   'P 1'
#
loop_
_entity.id
_entity.type
_entity.pdbx_description
1 polymer ?
#
loop_
_entity_poly.entity_id
_entity_poly.type
_entity_poly.pdbx_seq_one_letter_code
_entity_poly.pdbx_strand_id
1 'polypeptide(L)'
;MNTNKTLADKIQKKIKSGQLKMKTKSYFILRTLLSVLAIVLILLASVFLLSFVLFILRINGIWLMPGLGIRGLMTFFVSLPWFLIIVGLLFLLALEFFVKKYTFAYRKPVLYSVVALILFVGLSSILIDRTSLHSGWMQKAGNNELPLMGNMYRGYRQMREHDAYVGVIKNIDQNSFELVDKDEQVLFVNITNQTRIFKRQVLQEGDLVMVMGELDNNKIEAFGIHKVEEDFRINYHPMFRHF
;
A
#
# COMPACT_ATOMS: atom_id res chain seq x y z
N MET A 1 -54.74 -7.20 -39.21
CA MET A 1 -53.93 -6.06 -38.72
C MET A 1 -52.56 -6.59 -38.31
N ASN A 2 -51.53 -6.40 -39.15
CA ASN A 2 -50.17 -6.90 -38.88
C ASN A 2 -49.32 -5.80 -38.22
N THR A 3 -48.93 -6.01 -36.96
CA THR A 3 -48.22 -5.04 -36.12
C THR A 3 -46.75 -5.40 -35.89
N ASN A 4 -46.04 -5.86 -36.92
CA ASN A 4 -44.57 -5.99 -36.85
C ASN A 4 -43.90 -4.81 -37.57
N LYS A 5 -43.93 -3.62 -36.95
CA LYS A 5 -43.10 -2.49 -37.38
C LYS A 5 -41.64 -2.83 -37.10
N THR A 6 -40.86 -3.06 -38.15
CA THR A 6 -39.45 -3.43 -38.05
C THR A 6 -38.62 -2.25 -37.53
N LEU A 7 -37.44 -2.52 -36.96
CA LEU A 7 -36.50 -1.48 -36.52
C LEU A 7 -36.16 -0.51 -37.67
N ALA A 8 -36.11 -1.03 -38.90
CA ALA A 8 -35.91 -0.26 -40.12
C ALA A 8 -37.01 0.80 -40.33
N ASP A 9 -38.29 0.46 -40.15
CA ASP A 9 -39.40 1.41 -40.29
C ASP A 9 -39.34 2.53 -39.25
N LYS A 10 -38.94 2.21 -38.01
CA LYS A 10 -38.73 3.20 -36.94
C LYS A 10 -37.58 4.15 -37.24
N ILE A 11 -36.47 3.63 -37.78
CA ILE A 11 -35.31 4.43 -38.19
C ILE A 11 -35.68 5.32 -39.38
N GLN A 12 -36.35 4.77 -40.40
CA GLN A 12 -36.75 5.51 -41.59
C GLN A 12 -37.75 6.63 -41.27
N LYS A 13 -38.69 6.40 -40.34
CA LYS A 13 -39.57 7.47 -39.84
C LYS A 13 -38.81 8.58 -39.11
N LYS A 14 -37.80 8.23 -38.30
CA LYS A 14 -36.97 9.23 -37.58
C LYS A 14 -36.03 10.01 -38.49
N ILE A 15 -35.57 9.40 -39.59
CA ILE A 15 -34.80 10.09 -40.63
C ILE A 15 -35.72 11.07 -41.38
N LYS A 16 -36.89 10.63 -41.82
CA LYS A 16 -37.86 11.47 -42.54
C LYS A 16 -38.44 12.61 -41.69
N SER A 17 -38.57 12.42 -40.37
CA SER A 17 -39.09 13.46 -39.47
C SER A 17 -38.06 14.53 -39.10
N GLY A 18 -36.82 14.44 -39.59
CA GLY A 18 -35.76 15.41 -39.28
C GLY A 18 -35.34 15.45 -37.81
N GLN A 19 -35.80 14.49 -36.98
CA GLN A 19 -35.54 14.45 -35.54
C GLN A 19 -34.13 13.93 -35.20
N LEU A 20 -33.33 13.55 -36.20
CA LEU A 20 -31.95 13.10 -36.04
C LEU A 20 -31.00 14.30 -35.95
N LYS A 21 -30.70 14.72 -34.71
CA LYS A 21 -29.60 15.66 -34.45
C LYS A 21 -28.28 15.01 -34.85
N MET A 22 -27.69 15.43 -35.97
CA MET A 22 -26.35 15.03 -36.37
C MET A 22 -25.33 15.52 -35.33
N LYS A 23 -24.66 14.60 -34.64
CA LYS A 23 -23.54 14.91 -33.75
C LYS A 23 -22.26 14.91 -34.58
N THR A 24 -21.41 15.91 -34.38
CA THR A 24 -20.12 16.01 -35.08
C THR A 24 -19.19 14.86 -34.66
N LYS A 25 -18.35 14.39 -35.58
CA LYS A 25 -17.38 13.30 -35.32
C LYS A 25 -16.48 13.61 -34.11
N SER A 26 -16.13 14.88 -33.91
CA SER A 26 -15.32 15.35 -32.78
C SER A 26 -15.93 15.04 -31.41
N TYR A 27 -17.26 15.09 -31.28
CA TYR A 27 -17.93 14.73 -30.02
C TYR A 27 -17.68 13.27 -29.64
N PHE A 28 -17.72 12.37 -30.62
CA PHE A 28 -17.45 10.94 -30.38
C PHE A 28 -15.97 10.67 -30.08
N ILE A 29 -15.06 11.32 -30.81
CA ILE A 29 -13.61 11.18 -30.58
C ILE A 29 -13.24 11.69 -29.18
N LEU A 30 -13.69 12.88 -28.81
CA LEU A 30 -13.40 13.48 -27.51
C LEU A 30 -13.94 12.62 -26.36
N ARG A 31 -15.16 12.08 -26.50
CA ARG A 31 -15.76 11.19 -25.50
C ARG A 31 -14.97 9.90 -25.33
N THR A 32 -14.55 9.26 -26.42
CA THR A 32 -13.71 8.06 -26.36
C THR A 32 -12.36 8.35 -25.73
N LEU A 33 -11.71 9.45 -26.14
CA LEU A 33 -10.41 9.86 -25.62
C LEU A 33 -10.47 10.12 -24.10
N LEU A 34 -11.48 10.88 -23.64
CA LEU A 34 -11.73 11.12 -22.22
C LEU A 34 -11.97 9.83 -21.44
N SER A 35 -12.72 8.87 -22.01
CA SER A 35 -13.00 7.59 -21.36
C SER A 35 -11.73 6.75 -21.21
N VAL A 36 -10.91 6.69 -22.27
CA VAL A 36 -9.62 5.97 -22.24
C VAL A 36 -8.67 6.62 -21.23
N LEU A 37 -8.56 7.95 -21.24
CA LEU A 37 -7.73 8.67 -20.30
C LEU A 37 -8.17 8.42 -18.84
N ALA A 38 -9.47 8.45 -18.57
CA ALA A 38 -10.01 8.14 -17.24
C ALA A 38 -9.65 6.72 -16.78
N ILE A 39 -9.76 5.73 -17.67
CA ILE A 39 -9.37 4.34 -17.37
C ILE A 39 -7.90 4.24 -17.02
N VAL A 40 -7.02 4.87 -17.82
CA VAL A 40 -5.58 4.87 -17.59
C VAL A 40 -5.24 5.53 -16.25
N LEU A 41 -5.84 6.69 -15.94
CA LEU A 41 -5.61 7.38 -14.69
C LEU A 41 -6.08 6.57 -13.47
N ILE A 42 -7.26 5.94 -13.56
CA ILE A 42 -7.77 5.06 -12.50
C ILE A 42 -6.85 3.86 -12.31
N LEU A 43 -6.39 3.23 -13.40
CA LEU A 43 -5.47 2.09 -13.34
C LEU A 43 -4.15 2.48 -12.67
N LEU A 44 -3.55 3.60 -13.07
CA LEU A 44 -2.32 4.12 -12.48
C LEU A 44 -2.52 4.47 -10.99
N ALA A 45 -3.66 5.07 -10.63
CA ALA A 45 -3.99 5.37 -9.24
C ALA A 45 -4.13 4.08 -8.41
N SER A 46 -4.80 3.04 -8.92
CA SER A 46 -4.93 1.75 -8.25
C SER A 46 -3.57 1.09 -8.00
N VAL A 47 -2.72 1.05 -9.01
CA VAL A 47 -1.36 0.50 -8.91
C VAL A 47 -0.53 1.30 -7.92
N PHE A 48 -0.57 2.63 -7.99
CA PHE A 48 0.13 3.50 -7.06
C PHE A 48 -0.31 3.30 -5.62
N LEU A 49 -1.63 3.26 -5.36
CA LEU A 49 -2.16 3.09 -4.01
C LEU A 49 -1.80 1.72 -3.42
N LEU A 50 -1.94 0.65 -4.20
CA LEU A 50 -1.60 -0.68 -3.73
C LEU A 50 -0.09 -0.81 -3.47
N SER A 51 0.74 -0.28 -4.37
CA SER A 51 2.19 -0.18 -4.16
C SER A 51 2.54 0.62 -2.91
N PHE A 52 1.85 1.74 -2.66
CA PHE A 52 2.07 2.56 -1.47
C PHE A 52 1.66 1.85 -0.18
N VAL A 53 0.57 1.08 -0.20
CA VAL A 53 0.17 0.23 0.95
C VAL A 53 1.25 -0.80 1.23
N LEU A 54 1.74 -1.52 0.21
CA LEU A 54 2.83 -2.49 0.38
C LEU A 54 4.09 -1.82 0.94
N PHE A 55 4.45 -0.64 0.42
CA PHE A 55 5.55 0.15 0.91
C PHE A 55 5.41 0.48 2.40
N ILE A 56 4.26 1.02 2.83
CA ILE A 56 3.99 1.35 4.25
C ILE A 56 4.13 0.11 5.13
N LEU A 57 3.53 -1.01 4.72
CA LEU A 57 3.60 -2.25 5.50
C LEU A 57 5.03 -2.78 5.63
N ARG A 58 5.85 -2.58 4.60
CA ARG A 58 7.27 -2.94 4.60
C ARG A 58 8.08 -2.01 5.50
N ILE A 59 7.94 -0.69 5.34
CA ILE A 59 8.72 0.29 6.12
C ILE A 59 8.31 0.39 7.59
N ASN A 60 7.12 -0.09 7.96
CA ASN A 60 6.70 -0.14 9.35
C ASN A 60 6.92 -1.52 9.98
N GLY A 61 7.42 -2.50 9.20
CA GLY A 61 7.59 -3.89 9.66
C GLY A 61 6.27 -4.61 9.99
N ILE A 62 5.11 -3.99 9.72
CA ILE A 62 3.78 -4.54 9.98
C ILE A 62 3.63 -5.89 9.29
N TRP A 63 4.21 -6.07 8.08
CA TRP A 63 4.20 -7.33 7.33
C TRP A 63 4.67 -8.56 8.15
N LEU A 64 5.49 -8.34 9.18
CA LEU A 64 6.09 -9.40 10.01
C LEU A 64 5.24 -9.76 11.24
N MET A 65 4.28 -8.91 11.62
CA MET A 65 3.45 -9.07 12.80
C MET A 65 2.66 -10.39 12.83
N PRO A 66 2.11 -10.92 11.71
CA PRO A 66 1.40 -12.21 11.73
C PRO A 66 2.26 -13.38 12.23
N GLY A 67 3.60 -13.28 12.11
CA GLY A 67 4.54 -14.29 12.61
C GLY A 67 4.61 -14.39 14.14
N LEU A 68 4.08 -13.41 14.87
CA LEU A 68 4.11 -13.35 16.33
C LEU A 68 2.90 -14.04 17.00
N GLY A 69 2.04 -14.71 16.23
CA GLY A 69 0.84 -15.40 16.72
C GLY A 69 -0.41 -14.52 16.71
N ILE A 70 -1.43 -14.91 17.48
CA ILE A 70 -2.76 -14.27 17.42
C ILE A 70 -2.70 -12.78 17.77
N ARG A 71 -1.92 -12.38 18.78
CA ARG A 71 -1.77 -10.95 19.15
C ARG A 71 -1.19 -10.14 18.00
N GLY A 72 -0.10 -10.62 17.39
CA GLY A 72 0.51 -9.95 16.23
C GLY A 72 -0.42 -9.92 15.01
N LEU A 73 -1.25 -10.93 14.80
CA LEU A 73 -2.26 -10.91 13.74
C LEU A 73 -3.36 -9.86 13.99
N MET A 74 -3.82 -9.70 15.24
CA MET A 74 -4.76 -8.64 15.60
C MET A 74 -4.15 -7.25 15.41
N THR A 75 -2.91 -7.04 15.90
CA THR A 75 -2.17 -5.79 15.68
C THR A 75 -2.06 -5.51 14.19
N PHE A 76 -1.59 -6.48 13.39
CA PHE A 76 -1.49 -6.37 11.93
C PHE A 76 -2.74 -5.79 11.28
N PHE A 77 -3.93 -6.31 11.60
CA PHE A 77 -5.18 -5.83 11.03
C PHE A 77 -5.55 -4.42 11.49
N VAL A 78 -5.32 -4.07 12.76
CA VAL A 78 -5.60 -2.73 13.27
C VAL A 78 -4.67 -1.69 12.65
N SER A 79 -3.41 -2.08 12.42
CA SER A 79 -2.32 -1.29 11.83
C SER A 79 -2.45 -1.03 10.33
N LEU A 80 -3.36 -1.74 9.64
CA LEU A 80 -3.55 -1.55 8.22
C LEU A 80 -4.03 -0.12 7.93
N PRO A 81 -3.53 0.53 6.86
CA PRO A 81 -4.04 1.82 6.43
C PRO A 81 -5.40 1.64 5.74
N TRP A 82 -6.45 1.34 6.52
CA TRP A 82 -7.79 1.01 6.05
C TRP A 82 -8.35 2.04 5.07
N PHE A 83 -8.07 3.33 5.31
CA PHE A 83 -8.45 4.39 4.40
C PHE A 83 -7.88 4.19 2.98
N LEU A 84 -6.59 3.88 2.86
CA LEU A 84 -5.94 3.62 1.56
C LEU A 84 -6.50 2.36 0.90
N ILE A 85 -6.76 1.31 1.69
CA ILE A 85 -7.34 0.05 1.20
C ILE A 85 -8.75 0.28 0.64
N ILE A 86 -9.60 1.01 1.37
CA ILE A 86 -10.96 1.34 0.95
C ILE A 86 -10.93 2.20 -0.32
N VAL A 87 -10.08 3.23 -0.37
CA VAL A 87 -9.94 4.09 -1.55
C VAL A 87 -9.42 3.27 -2.75
N GLY A 88 -8.42 2.39 -2.54
CA GLY A 88 -7.91 1.48 -3.57
C GLY A 88 -8.99 0.54 -4.11
N LEU A 89 -9.82 -0.01 -3.23
CA LEU A 89 -10.96 -0.86 -3.61
C LEU A 89 -11.99 -0.09 -4.43
N LEU A 90 -12.29 1.16 -4.06
CA LEU A 90 -13.18 2.02 -4.84
C LEU A 90 -12.63 2.28 -6.25
N PHE A 91 -11.32 2.52 -6.39
CA PHE A 91 -10.70 2.66 -7.71
C PHE A 91 -10.79 1.37 -8.54
N LEU A 92 -10.57 0.19 -7.93
CA LEU A 92 -10.72 -1.09 -8.62
C LEU A 92 -12.16 -1.35 -9.08
N LEU A 93 -13.15 -1.03 -8.24
CA LEU A 93 -14.57 -1.14 -8.61
C LEU A 93 -14.94 -0.15 -9.72
N ALA A 94 -14.44 1.09 -9.65
CA ALA A 94 -14.61 2.07 -10.71
C ALA A 94 -13.99 1.57 -12.03
N LEU A 95 -12.77 1.03 -11.97
CA LEU A 95 -12.07 0.49 -13.13
C LEU A 95 -12.86 -0.65 -13.78
N GLU A 96 -13.35 -1.60 -12.98
CA GLU A 96 -14.20 -2.69 -13.47
C GLU A 96 -15.48 -2.15 -14.11
N PHE A 97 -16.12 -1.14 -13.51
CA PHE A 97 -17.30 -0.49 -14.09
C PHE A 97 -17.02 0.16 -15.46
N PHE A 98 -15.85 0.79 -15.62
CA PHE A 98 -15.44 1.36 -16.90
C PHE A 98 -15.07 0.29 -17.93
N VAL A 99 -14.34 -0.74 -17.53
CA VAL A 99 -13.90 -1.83 -18.42
C VAL A 99 -15.10 -2.60 -18.97
N LYS A 100 -16.16 -2.82 -18.18
CA LYS A 100 -17.41 -3.47 -18.63
C LYS A 100 -18.11 -2.76 -19.80
N LYS A 101 -17.87 -1.46 -19.99
CA LYS A 101 -18.45 -0.70 -21.12
C LYS A 101 -17.78 -1.04 -22.46
N TYR A 102 -16.61 -1.68 -22.44
CA TYR A 102 -15.89 -2.06 -23.64
C TYR A 102 -16.21 -3.50 -24.05
N THR A 103 -16.39 -3.70 -25.35
CA THR A 103 -16.80 -4.97 -25.97
C THR A 103 -15.87 -6.14 -25.66
N PHE A 104 -14.60 -5.87 -25.34
CA PHE A 104 -13.61 -6.89 -24.95
C PHE A 104 -13.98 -7.62 -23.65
N ALA A 105 -14.50 -6.89 -22.65
CA ALA A 105 -14.89 -7.47 -21.36
C ALA A 105 -16.32 -8.02 -21.37
N TYR A 106 -17.21 -7.45 -22.20
CA TYR A 106 -18.64 -7.78 -22.21
C TYR A 106 -18.96 -9.26 -22.52
N ARG A 107 -18.09 -9.95 -23.27
CA ARG A 107 -18.31 -11.36 -23.67
C ARG A 107 -17.69 -12.38 -22.72
N LYS A 108 -16.99 -11.95 -21.67
CA LYS A 108 -16.36 -12.84 -20.69
C LYS A 108 -17.09 -12.74 -19.36
N PRO A 109 -17.15 -13.83 -18.56
CA PRO A 109 -17.69 -13.75 -17.22
C PRO A 109 -16.90 -12.71 -16.41
N VAL A 110 -17.62 -11.85 -15.68
CA VAL A 110 -17.08 -10.76 -14.86
C VAL A 110 -15.97 -11.24 -13.92
N LEU A 111 -16.05 -12.48 -13.44
CA LEU A 111 -15.02 -13.05 -12.58
C LEU A 111 -13.64 -13.06 -13.25
N TYR A 112 -13.54 -13.36 -14.55
CA TYR A 112 -12.24 -13.41 -15.23
C TYR A 112 -11.63 -12.02 -15.42
N SER A 113 -12.44 -10.98 -15.72
CA SER A 113 -11.92 -9.61 -15.81
C SER A 113 -11.43 -9.11 -14.47
N VAL A 114 -12.18 -9.37 -13.40
CA VAL A 114 -11.80 -8.99 -12.04
C VAL A 114 -10.50 -9.68 -11.61
N VAL A 115 -10.39 -11.01 -11.80
CA VAL A 115 -9.17 -11.76 -11.43
C VAL A 115 -7.97 -11.28 -12.24
N ALA A 116 -8.10 -11.10 -13.56
CA ALA A 116 -7.02 -10.60 -14.40
C ALA A 116 -6.58 -9.19 -13.98
N LEU A 117 -7.53 -8.33 -13.61
CA LEU A 117 -7.26 -6.98 -13.15
C LEU A 117 -6.52 -6.99 -11.80
N ILE A 118 -6.98 -7.79 -10.83
CA ILE A 118 -6.33 -7.94 -9.53
C ILE A 118 -4.89 -8.43 -9.70
N LEU A 119 -4.68 -9.45 -10.55
CA LEU A 119 -3.34 -9.97 -10.83
C LEU A 119 -2.46 -8.90 -11.48
N PHE A 120 -2.96 -8.19 -12.49
CA PHE A 120 -2.21 -7.15 -13.18
C PHE A 120 -1.82 -6.01 -12.24
N VAL A 121 -2.78 -5.50 -11.46
CA VAL A 121 -2.54 -4.41 -10.50
C VAL A 121 -1.59 -4.90 -9.39
N GLY A 122 -1.81 -6.10 -8.87
CA GLY A 122 -0.96 -6.72 -7.83
C GLY A 122 0.48 -6.89 -8.29
N LEU A 123 0.72 -7.51 -9.45
CA LEU A 123 2.06 -7.69 -10.01
C LEU A 123 2.75 -6.35 -10.28
N SER A 124 2.04 -5.40 -10.89
CA SER A 124 2.59 -4.06 -11.15
C SER A 124 2.95 -3.33 -9.86
N SER A 125 2.13 -3.48 -8.82
CA SER A 125 2.37 -2.86 -7.51
C SER A 125 3.58 -3.47 -6.81
N ILE A 126 3.75 -4.79 -6.88
CA ILE A 126 4.94 -5.46 -6.32
C ILE A 126 6.20 -5.00 -7.06
N LEU A 127 6.15 -4.89 -8.40
CA LEU A 127 7.28 -4.38 -9.18
C LEU A 127 7.66 -2.96 -8.77
N ILE A 128 6.68 -2.08 -8.56
CA ILE A 128 6.92 -0.69 -8.13
C ILE A 128 7.40 -0.63 -6.68
N ASP A 129 6.86 -1.43 -5.77
CA ASP A 129 7.30 -1.48 -4.38
C ASP A 129 8.80 -1.85 -4.27
N ARG A 130 9.29 -2.72 -5.14
CA ARG A 130 10.72 -3.07 -5.24
C ARG A 130 11.60 -1.94 -5.76
N THR A 131 11.03 -0.89 -6.34
CA THR A 131 11.78 0.29 -6.75
C THR A 131 11.95 1.29 -5.59
N SER A 132 12.94 2.17 -5.68
CA SER A 132 13.17 3.25 -4.72
C SER A 132 12.22 4.45 -4.89
N LEU A 133 11.13 4.31 -5.65
CA LEU A 133 10.21 5.42 -5.94
C LEU A 133 9.58 5.97 -4.66
N HIS A 134 8.99 5.09 -3.84
CA HIS A 134 8.32 5.51 -2.61
C HIS A 134 9.30 6.01 -1.55
N SER A 135 10.49 5.42 -1.43
CA SER A 135 11.51 5.88 -0.49
C SER A 135 12.03 7.27 -0.85
N GLY A 136 12.32 7.52 -2.14
CA GLY A 136 12.71 8.84 -2.62
C GLY A 136 11.63 9.90 -2.38
N TRP A 137 10.35 9.57 -2.61
CA TRP A 137 9.25 10.50 -2.33
C TRP A 137 9.02 10.71 -0.83
N MET A 138 9.22 9.68 0.00
CA MET A 138 9.15 9.83 1.46
C MET A 138 10.22 10.79 1.99
N GLN A 139 11.45 10.72 1.45
CA GLN A 139 12.52 11.64 1.80
C GLN A 139 12.16 13.09 1.39
N LYS A 140 11.72 13.29 0.14
CA LYS A 140 11.27 14.61 -0.35
C LYS A 140 10.09 15.16 0.43
N ALA A 141 9.15 14.31 0.83
CA ALA A 141 8.03 14.69 1.69
C ALA A 141 8.50 15.19 3.06
N GLY A 142 9.55 14.55 3.60
CA GLY A 142 10.23 14.98 4.82
C GLY A 142 10.82 16.38 4.72
N ASN A 143 11.39 16.72 3.56
CA ASN A 143 11.97 18.04 3.28
C ASN A 143 10.93 19.08 2.84
N ASN A 144 9.63 18.76 2.88
CA ASN A 144 8.55 19.60 2.35
C ASN A 144 8.65 19.92 0.84
N GLU A 145 9.38 19.11 0.06
CA GLU A 145 9.54 19.28 -1.39
C GLU A 145 8.36 18.73 -2.21
N LEU A 146 7.37 18.11 -1.55
CA LEU A 146 6.16 17.57 -2.19
C LEU A 146 4.90 18.34 -1.74
N PRO A 147 4.42 19.31 -2.53
CA PRO A 147 3.33 20.20 -2.12
C PRO A 147 1.97 19.49 -2.03
N LEU A 148 1.67 18.58 -2.96
CA LEU A 148 0.36 17.90 -3.02
C LEU A 148 0.34 16.56 -2.26
N MET A 149 1.40 15.76 -2.42
CA MET A 149 1.46 14.40 -1.86
C MET A 149 2.25 14.31 -0.54
N GLY A 150 2.92 15.38 -0.11
CA GLY A 150 3.77 15.35 1.08
C GLY A 150 3.03 14.96 2.35
N ASN A 151 1.79 15.42 2.52
CA ASN A 151 0.97 15.07 3.70
C ASN A 151 0.69 13.57 3.80
N MET A 152 0.44 12.90 2.68
CA MET A 152 0.21 11.45 2.67
C MET A 152 1.45 10.72 3.16
N TYR A 153 2.63 11.02 2.63
CA TYR A 153 3.88 10.36 3.04
C TYR A 153 4.29 10.70 4.48
N ARG A 154 4.13 11.96 4.90
CA ARG A 154 4.47 12.38 6.27
C ARG A 154 3.61 11.70 7.32
N GLY A 155 2.31 11.52 7.05
CA GLY A 155 1.37 10.86 7.98
C GLY A 155 1.77 9.43 8.32
N TYR A 156 2.42 8.71 7.40
CA TYR A 156 2.86 7.33 7.62
C TYR A 156 4.32 7.20 8.04
N ARG A 157 5.13 8.28 7.97
CA ARG A 157 6.54 8.28 8.43
C ARG A 157 6.68 8.16 9.95
N GLN A 158 5.64 8.54 10.69
CA GLN A 158 5.66 8.67 12.15
C GLN A 158 4.69 7.73 12.86
N MET A 159 4.16 6.69 12.19
CA MET A 159 3.46 5.61 12.90
C MET A 159 4.49 4.79 13.70
N ARG A 160 5.01 5.37 14.79
CA ARG A 160 5.36 4.61 16.00
C ARG A 160 4.03 4.04 16.46
N GLU A 161 3.70 2.85 15.97
CA GLU A 161 2.60 2.12 16.59
C GLU A 161 2.99 1.87 18.04
N HIS A 162 1.99 1.93 18.92
CA HIS A 162 2.17 2.14 20.36
C HIS A 162 3.08 1.11 21.05
N ASP A 163 3.42 0.04 20.35
CA ASP A 163 4.22 -1.07 20.86
C ASP A 163 5.35 -1.48 19.92
N ALA A 164 5.80 -0.66 18.95
CA ALA A 164 6.86 -1.01 18.00
C ALA A 164 8.05 -0.03 18.04
N TYR A 165 9.21 -0.55 18.42
CA TYR A 165 10.45 0.19 18.64
C TYR A 165 11.54 -0.34 17.70
N VAL A 166 12.28 0.55 17.04
CA VAL A 166 13.37 0.15 16.15
C VAL A 166 14.66 0.83 16.58
N GLY A 167 15.73 0.05 16.66
CA GLY A 167 17.02 0.55 17.12
C GLY A 167 18.12 -0.48 16.93
N VAL A 168 19.33 -0.08 17.32
CA VAL A 168 20.52 -0.94 17.28
C VAL A 168 20.75 -1.53 18.66
N ILE A 169 21.05 -2.83 18.71
CA ILE A 169 21.44 -3.50 19.96
C ILE A 169 22.83 -3.01 20.35
N LYS A 170 22.96 -2.43 21.55
CA LYS A 170 24.25 -1.94 22.05
C LYS A 170 24.95 -2.92 22.99
N ASN A 171 24.20 -3.51 23.91
CA ASN A 171 24.71 -4.45 24.90
C ASN A 171 23.68 -5.55 25.13
N ILE A 172 24.12 -6.80 25.21
CA ILE A 172 23.26 -7.97 25.43
C ILE A 172 23.60 -8.61 26.78
N ASP A 173 22.61 -8.68 27.65
CA ASP A 173 22.61 -9.47 28.88
C ASP A 173 21.86 -10.80 28.69
N GLN A 174 21.79 -11.62 29.74
CA GLN A 174 21.17 -12.96 29.69
C GLN A 174 19.71 -12.94 29.22
N ASN A 175 18.90 -11.99 29.73
CA ASN A 175 17.47 -11.87 29.45
C ASN A 175 17.06 -10.44 29.03
N SER A 176 18.02 -9.59 28.70
CA SER A 176 17.73 -8.21 28.31
C SER A 176 18.77 -7.65 27.37
N PHE A 177 18.45 -6.59 26.65
CA PHE A 177 19.44 -5.83 25.89
C PHE A 177 19.10 -4.35 25.83
N GLU A 178 20.12 -3.53 25.63
CA GLU A 178 19.98 -2.10 25.37
C GLU A 178 19.70 -1.86 23.88
N LEU A 179 18.56 -1.25 23.59
CA LEU A 179 18.16 -0.80 22.27
C LEU A 179 18.38 0.71 22.18
N VAL A 180 19.24 1.14 21.26
CA VAL A 180 19.45 2.56 20.98
C VAL A 180 18.63 2.95 19.75
N ASP A 181 17.66 3.84 19.94
CA ASP A 181 16.82 4.32 18.84
C ASP A 181 17.52 5.43 18.01
N LYS A 182 16.84 5.92 16.97
CA LYS A 182 17.35 6.99 16.09
C LYS A 182 17.58 8.34 16.80
N ASP A 183 16.92 8.54 17.93
CA ASP A 183 16.97 9.77 18.73
C ASP A 183 18.02 9.63 19.85
N GLU A 184 18.89 8.61 19.77
CA GLU A 184 19.91 8.22 20.76
C GLU A 184 19.33 7.86 22.14
N GLN A 185 18.02 7.55 22.20
CA GLN A 185 17.40 7.10 23.45
C GLN A 185 17.75 5.64 23.70
N VAL A 186 18.18 5.34 24.92
CA VAL A 186 18.45 3.98 25.37
C VAL A 186 17.19 3.41 26.00
N LEU A 187 16.67 2.33 25.39
CA LEU A 187 15.53 1.56 25.86
C LEU A 187 16.01 0.18 26.30
N PHE A 188 15.53 -0.29 27.46
CA PHE A 188 15.90 -1.59 28.00
C PHE A 188 14.85 -2.63 27.59
N VAL A 189 15.24 -3.58 26.77
CA VAL A 189 14.32 -4.60 26.28
C VAL A 189 14.42 -5.83 27.16
N ASN A 190 13.31 -6.23 27.77
CA ASN A 190 13.22 -7.44 28.59
C ASN A 190 12.71 -8.61 27.73
N ILE A 191 13.50 -9.70 27.68
CA ILE A 191 13.17 -10.93 26.98
C ILE A 191 12.61 -11.92 27.99
N THR A 192 11.35 -12.31 27.80
CA THR A 192 10.65 -13.31 28.61
C THR A 192 10.44 -14.59 27.82
N ASN A 193 9.96 -15.65 28.49
CA ASN A 193 9.58 -16.90 27.81
C ASN A 193 8.40 -16.72 26.83
N GLN A 194 7.69 -15.59 26.88
CA GLN A 194 6.61 -15.26 25.97
C GLN A 194 7.11 -14.50 24.73
N THR A 195 8.33 -13.97 24.77
CA THR A 195 8.94 -13.22 23.67
C THR A 195 9.23 -14.15 22.49
N ARG A 196 8.68 -13.81 21.32
CA ARG A 196 8.92 -14.56 20.09
C ARG A 196 9.97 -13.88 19.24
N ILE A 197 11.14 -14.51 19.13
CA ILE A 197 12.20 -14.08 18.20
C ILE A 197 11.91 -14.68 16.82
N PHE A 198 11.65 -13.81 15.85
CA PHE A 198 11.34 -14.23 14.49
C PHE A 198 12.50 -15.02 13.87
N LYS A 199 12.19 -16.15 13.21
CA LYS A 199 13.17 -17.09 12.63
C LYS A 199 14.21 -17.64 13.62
N ARG A 200 14.04 -17.45 14.95
CA ARG A 200 14.98 -17.88 16.00
C ARG A 200 16.44 -17.50 15.70
N GLN A 201 16.64 -16.32 15.13
CA GLN A 201 17.99 -15.82 14.84
C GLN A 201 18.70 -15.45 16.15
N VAL A 202 20.00 -15.69 16.20
CA VAL A 202 20.86 -15.23 17.29
C VAL A 202 20.99 -13.72 17.16
N LEU A 203 20.60 -12.98 18.20
CA LEU A 203 20.77 -11.54 18.29
C LEU A 203 22.22 -11.22 18.68
N GLN A 204 22.82 -10.22 18.02
CA GLN A 204 24.17 -9.77 18.31
C GLN A 204 24.20 -8.25 18.49
N GLU A 205 25.19 -7.76 19.24
CA GLU A 205 25.48 -6.33 19.31
C GLU A 205 25.74 -5.76 17.91
N GLY A 206 25.24 -4.57 17.63
CA GLY A 206 25.27 -3.94 16.31
C GLY A 206 24.13 -4.35 15.37
N ASP A 207 23.29 -5.32 15.75
CA ASP A 207 22.12 -5.68 14.97
C ASP A 207 21.05 -4.58 15.02
N LEU A 208 20.55 -4.19 13.84
CA LEU A 208 19.35 -3.37 13.75
C LEU A 208 18.14 -4.28 13.97
N VAL A 209 17.37 -4.02 15.02
CA VAL A 209 16.21 -4.83 15.38
C VAL A 209 14.97 -3.96 15.57
N MET A 210 13.84 -4.58 15.28
CA MET A 210 12.51 -4.10 15.64
C MET A 210 12.02 -4.94 16.81
N VAL A 211 11.69 -4.26 17.89
CA VAL A 211 11.19 -4.81 19.14
C VAL A 211 9.74 -4.41 19.28
N MET A 212 8.89 -5.40 19.49
CA MET A 212 7.48 -5.20 19.75
C MET A 212 7.16 -5.54 21.21
N GLY A 213 6.60 -4.59 21.95
CA GLY A 213 6.37 -4.70 23.38
C GLY A 213 5.73 -3.46 24.00
N GLU A 214 5.20 -3.61 25.20
CA GLU A 214 4.67 -2.50 25.98
C GLU A 214 5.83 -1.72 26.59
N LEU A 215 5.80 -0.38 26.50
CA LEU A 215 6.82 0.50 27.08
C LEU A 215 6.36 1.01 28.44
N ASP A 216 7.15 0.71 29.47
CA ASP A 216 6.99 1.25 30.82
C ASP A 216 8.34 1.77 31.33
N ASN A 217 8.43 3.08 31.61
CA ASN A 217 9.63 3.72 32.20
C ASN A 217 10.96 3.33 31.50
N ASN A 218 11.02 3.49 30.17
CA ASN A 218 12.15 3.10 29.29
C ASN A 218 12.44 1.59 29.24
N LYS A 219 11.59 0.74 29.80
CA LYS A 219 11.66 -0.71 29.66
C LYS A 219 10.60 -1.19 28.69
N ILE A 220 11.00 -2.01 27.74
CA ILE A 220 10.11 -2.64 26.78
C ILE A 220 9.92 -4.09 27.20
N GLU A 221 8.71 -4.46 27.60
CA GLU A 221 8.35 -5.87 27.78
C GLU A 221 8.07 -6.50 26.42
N ALA A 222 9.10 -7.08 25.81
CA ALA A 222 9.02 -7.56 24.44
C ALA A 222 8.14 -8.81 24.35
N PHE A 223 7.11 -8.77 23.50
CA PHE A 223 6.42 -9.97 23.04
C PHE A 223 6.96 -10.46 21.69
N GLY A 224 7.66 -9.62 20.93
CA GLY A 224 8.24 -9.98 19.63
C GLY A 224 9.53 -9.24 19.32
N ILE A 225 10.50 -9.93 18.73
CA ILE A 225 11.75 -9.32 18.26
C ILE A 225 12.05 -9.80 16.85
N HIS A 226 12.44 -8.88 15.98
CA HIS A 226 12.79 -9.15 14.59
C HIS A 226 14.06 -8.41 14.19
N LYS A 227 15.01 -9.11 13.58
CA LYS A 227 16.19 -8.49 12.97
C LYS A 227 15.81 -7.88 11.63
N VAL A 228 16.04 -6.59 11.47
CA VAL A 228 15.58 -5.82 10.32
C VAL A 228 16.60 -5.92 9.18
N GLU A 229 16.12 -6.11 7.95
CA GLU A 229 16.96 -6.20 6.73
C GLU A 229 17.62 -4.86 6.36
N GLU A 230 18.71 -4.88 5.58
CA GLU A 230 19.58 -3.72 5.31
C GLU A 230 18.88 -2.51 4.67
N ASP A 231 17.80 -2.71 3.92
CA ASP A 231 17.04 -1.61 3.30
C ASP A 231 16.49 -0.61 4.32
N PHE A 232 16.28 -1.07 5.56
CA PHE A 232 15.84 -0.25 6.67
C PHE A 232 16.99 0.55 7.30
N ARG A 233 18.22 0.01 7.25
CA ARG A 233 19.42 0.72 7.74
C ARG A 233 19.59 2.05 7.03
N ILE A 234 19.28 2.13 5.73
CA ILE A 234 19.43 3.35 4.90
C ILE A 234 18.63 4.54 5.46
N ASN A 235 17.47 4.31 6.08
CA ASN A 235 16.67 5.39 6.69
C ASN A 235 17.10 5.74 8.13
N TYR A 236 17.92 4.89 8.78
CA TYR A 236 18.54 5.12 10.10
C TYR A 236 20.01 5.61 9.98
N HIS A 237 20.59 5.61 8.77
CA HIS A 237 22.00 5.90 8.49
C HIS A 237 22.26 7.36 8.08
N PRO A 238 22.16 8.31 9.03
CA PRO A 238 23.19 9.36 9.05
C PRO A 238 24.26 9.15 10.13
N MET A 239 23.98 8.41 11.21
CA MET A 239 24.79 8.53 12.45
C MET A 239 25.78 7.39 12.74
N PHE A 240 25.63 6.19 12.18
CA PHE A 240 26.48 5.04 12.54
C PHE A 240 27.69 4.78 11.61
N ARG A 241 28.27 5.82 10.99
CA ARG A 241 29.47 5.68 10.13
C ARG A 241 30.80 5.53 10.91
N HIS A 242 30.76 5.52 12.24
CA HIS A 242 31.96 5.58 13.09
C HIS A 242 32.09 4.44 14.10
N PHE A 243 31.34 3.35 13.92
CA PHE A 243 31.51 2.11 14.67
C PHE A 243 31.92 0.97 13.74
#